data_AF-A0A429N124-F1
#
_entry.id   AF-A0A429N124-F1
#
_cell.length_a   1.000
_cell.length_b   1.000
_cell.length_c   1.000
_cell.angle_alpha   90.00
_cell.angle_beta   90.00
_cell.angle_gamma   90.00
#
_symmetry.space_group_name_H-M   'P 1'
#
loop_
_entity.id
_entity.type
_entity.pdbx_description
1 polymer ?
#
loop_
_entity_poly.entity_id
_entity_poly.type
_entity_poly.pdbx_seq_one_letter_code
_entity_poly.pdbx_strand_id
1 'polypeptide(L)' 'PPQPPAPSAAASSPAEAPAARPAAPEPPPPVAPEDDIPEDDDPDLDESALSGQELIVRELGATVVDEYTTE' A
#
# COMPACT_ATOMS: atom_id res chain seq x y z
N PRO A 1 64.99 -30.95 16.91
CA PRO A 1 63.69 -30.30 17.23
C PRO A 1 63.09 -29.73 15.94
N PRO A 2 61.78 -29.92 15.65
CA PRO A 2 61.17 -29.39 14.44
C PRO A 2 60.98 -27.86 14.53
N GLN A 3 61.19 -27.15 13.42
CA GLN A 3 61.05 -25.70 13.31
C GLN A 3 59.57 -25.29 13.27
N PRO A 4 59.17 -24.14 13.85
CA PRO A 4 57.80 -23.67 13.79
C PRO A 4 57.45 -23.18 12.37
N PRO A 5 56.20 -23.35 11.91
CA PRO A 5 55.76 -22.85 10.62
C PRO A 5 55.69 -21.31 10.63
N ALA A 6 56.18 -20.68 9.56
CA ALA A 6 56.08 -19.23 9.36
C ALA A 6 54.63 -18.84 9.00
N PRO A 7 54.15 -17.65 9.44
CA PRO A 7 52.81 -17.19 9.10
C PRO A 7 52.73 -16.83 7.60
N SER A 8 51.75 -17.42 6.91
CA SER A 8 51.45 -17.10 5.52
C SER A 8 50.84 -15.70 5.44
N ALA A 9 51.47 -14.81 4.67
CA ALA A 9 50.92 -13.48 4.41
C ALA A 9 49.67 -13.61 3.54
N ALA A 10 48.50 -13.36 4.13
CA ALA A 10 47.25 -13.29 3.41
C ALA A 10 47.28 -12.08 2.45
N ALA A 11 47.36 -12.34 1.15
CA ALA A 11 47.17 -11.31 0.14
C ALA A 11 45.72 -10.81 0.23
N SER A 12 45.55 -9.52 0.55
CA SER A 12 44.25 -8.88 0.53
C SER A 12 43.80 -8.70 -0.92
N SER A 13 42.79 -9.45 -1.35
CA SER A 13 42.11 -9.19 -2.62
C SER A 13 41.43 -7.81 -2.58
N PRO A 14 41.49 -7.00 -3.66
CA PRO A 14 40.74 -5.76 -3.72
C PRO A 14 39.24 -6.09 -3.67
N ALA A 15 38.52 -5.48 -2.73
CA ALA A 15 37.07 -5.57 -2.66
C ALA A 15 36.47 -4.79 -3.83
N GLU A 16 35.67 -5.44 -4.68
CA GLU A 16 34.87 -4.76 -5.69
C GLU A 16 33.90 -3.81 -5.00
N ALA A 17 33.99 -2.52 -5.36
CA ALA A 17 33.07 -1.51 -4.89
C ALA A 17 31.69 -1.73 -5.54
N PRO A 18 30.58 -1.58 -4.80
CA PRO A 18 29.25 -1.70 -5.37
C PRO A 18 29.04 -0.66 -6.48
N ALA A 19 28.53 -1.11 -7.62
CA ALA A 19 28.19 -0.23 -8.73
C ALA A 19 27.13 0.80 -8.30
N ALA A 20 27.28 2.04 -8.76
CA ALA A 20 26.31 3.09 -8.50
C ALA A 20 24.94 2.72 -9.11
N ARG A 21 23.90 2.68 -8.28
CA ARG A 21 22.53 2.50 -8.76
C ARG A 21 21.99 3.80 -9.34
N PRO A 22 21.19 3.74 -10.41
CA PRO A 22 20.48 4.91 -10.92
C PRO A 22 19.54 5.48 -9.85
N ALA A 23 19.36 6.80 -9.88
CA ALA A 23 18.46 7.50 -8.98
C ALA A 23 17.03 7.02 -9.19
N ALA A 24 16.31 6.79 -8.08
CA ALA A 24 14.89 6.48 -8.12
C ALA A 24 14.10 7.74 -8.52
N PRO A 25 12.95 7.58 -9.22
CA PRO A 25 12.03 8.68 -9.44
C PRO A 25 11.54 9.26 -8.10
N GLU A 26 11.27 10.57 -8.09
CA GLU A 26 10.67 11.24 -6.93
C GLU A 26 9.26 10.69 -6.65
N PRO A 27 8.88 10.57 -5.36
CA PRO A 27 7.56 10.08 -4.98
C PRO A 27 6.46 11.10 -5.35
N PRO A 28 5.22 10.62 -5.55
CA PRO A 28 4.08 11.51 -5.78
C PRO A 28 3.84 12.42 -4.56
N PRO A 29 3.24 13.60 -4.77
CA PRO A 29 2.86 14.48 -3.68
C PRO A 29 1.87 13.78 -2.73
N PRO A 30 1.88 14.11 -1.43
CA PRO A 30 0.91 13.57 -0.49
C PRO A 30 -0.49 14.07 -0.84
N VAL A 31 -1.44 13.15 -0.87
CA VAL A 31 -2.87 13.44 -0.99
C VAL A 31 -3.39 14.04 0.32
N ALA A 32 -4.22 15.09 0.22
CA ALA A 32 -4.88 15.66 1.39
C ALA A 32 -6.04 14.75 1.81
N PRO A 33 -6.45 14.75 3.10
CA PRO A 33 -7.55 13.89 3.57
C PRO A 33 -8.91 14.15 2.90
N GLU A 34 -9.09 15.35 2.33
CA GLU A 34 -10.29 15.72 1.56
C GLU A 34 -10.26 15.24 0.11
N ASP A 35 -9.06 14.98 -0.43
CA ASP A 35 -8.83 14.42 -1.76
C ASP A 35 -8.68 12.89 -1.73
N ASP A 36 -8.68 12.30 -0.52
CA ASP A 36 -8.58 10.87 -0.27
C ASP A 36 -9.95 10.21 -0.52
N ILE A 37 -10.28 10.09 -1.81
CA ILE A 37 -11.44 9.35 -2.30
C ILE A 37 -10.99 7.99 -2.86
N PRO A 38 -11.83 6.95 -2.76
CA PRO A 38 -11.46 5.65 -3.27
C PRO A 38 -11.31 5.67 -4.81
N GLU A 39 -10.34 4.93 -5.32
CA GLU A 39 -9.94 4.92 -6.73
C GLU A 39 -10.85 4.04 -7.59
N ASP A 40 -11.39 4.53 -8.72
CA ASP A 40 -12.32 3.81 -9.64
C ASP A 40 -11.91 2.38 -10.08
N ASP A 41 -10.66 1.93 -9.89
CA ASP A 41 -10.17 0.58 -10.21
C ASP A 41 -10.24 -0.40 -9.01
N ASP A 42 -10.66 0.06 -7.83
CA ASP A 42 -10.75 -0.79 -6.64
C ASP A 42 -11.92 -1.80 -6.78
N PRO A 43 -11.67 -3.13 -6.71
CA PRO A 43 -12.71 -4.14 -6.92
C PRO A 43 -13.83 -4.16 -5.86
N ASP A 44 -13.69 -3.42 -4.75
CA ASP A 44 -14.77 -3.19 -3.80
C ASP A 44 -15.67 -1.98 -4.16
N LEU A 45 -15.24 -1.18 -5.13
CA LEU A 45 -16.01 -0.11 -5.78
C LEU A 45 -16.81 -0.60 -7.01
N ASP A 46 -16.81 -1.90 -7.29
CA ASP A 46 -17.74 -2.48 -8.27
C ASP A 46 -19.20 -2.15 -7.89
N GLU A 47 -20.13 -2.31 -8.83
CA GLU A 47 -21.57 -1.94 -8.76
C GLU A 47 -22.40 -2.69 -7.67
N SER A 48 -21.78 -3.16 -6.59
CA SER A 48 -22.42 -3.50 -5.32
C SER A 48 -22.68 -2.29 -4.41
N ALA A 49 -22.51 -1.06 -4.93
CA ALA A 49 -23.10 0.16 -4.38
C ALA A 49 -24.64 0.12 -4.48
N LEU A 50 -25.27 -0.92 -3.91
CA LEU A 50 -26.52 -0.71 -3.22
C LEU A 50 -26.26 0.51 -2.36
N SER A 51 -26.99 1.61 -2.62
CA SER A 51 -26.93 2.78 -1.76
C SER A 51 -27.01 2.28 -0.33
N GLY A 52 -26.27 2.84 0.64
CA GLY A 52 -26.31 2.33 2.02
C GLY A 52 -27.75 2.08 2.52
N GLN A 53 -28.70 2.86 2.00
CA GLN A 53 -30.14 2.70 2.15
C GLN A 53 -30.71 1.35 1.65
N GLU A 54 -30.33 0.89 0.45
CA GLU A 54 -30.77 -0.39 -0.12
C GLU A 54 -30.16 -1.59 0.62
N LEU A 55 -28.92 -1.47 1.12
CA LEU A 55 -28.34 -2.48 2.03
C LEU A 55 -29.11 -2.54 3.35
N ILE A 56 -29.50 -1.40 3.91
CA ILE A 56 -30.28 -1.33 5.15
C ILE A 56 -31.67 -1.98 4.98
N VAL A 57 -32.35 -1.73 3.86
CA VAL A 57 -33.65 -2.37 3.54
C VAL A 57 -33.51 -3.89 3.44
N ARG A 58 -32.47 -4.38 2.76
CA ARG A 58 -32.29 -5.80 2.47
C ARG A 58 -31.78 -6.62 3.67
N GLU A 59 -30.80 -6.12 4.42
CA GLU A 59 -30.13 -6.89 5.49
C GLU A 59 -30.90 -6.82 6.82
N LEU A 60 -31.47 -5.67 7.16
CA LEU A 60 -32.21 -5.47 8.42
C LEU A 60 -33.73 -5.61 8.26
N GLY A 61 -34.22 -5.81 7.03
CA GLY A 61 -35.65 -5.86 6.72
C GLY A 61 -36.35 -4.51 6.95
N ALA A 62 -35.62 -3.40 6.84
CA ALA A 62 -36.16 -2.06 7.02
C ALA A 62 -37.14 -1.67 5.89
N THR A 63 -38.00 -0.69 6.14
CA THR A 63 -38.94 -0.14 5.14
C THR A 63 -38.78 1.37 5.05
N VAL A 64 -38.91 1.93 3.84
CA VAL A 64 -38.84 3.38 3.61
C VAL A 64 -40.25 3.95 3.78
N VAL A 65 -40.40 4.95 4.64
CA VAL A 65 -41.67 5.68 4.86
C VAL A 65 -41.42 7.15 4.57
N ASP A 66 -42.14 7.68 3.59
CA ASP A 66 -42.18 9.12 3.34
C ASP A 66 -43.09 9.81 4.37
N GLU A 67 -42.56 10.82 5.05
CA GLU A 67 -43.34 11.69 5.91
C GLU A 67 -43.92 12.84 5.09
N TYR A 68 -45.24 13.00 5.12
CA TYR A 68 -45.93 14.13 4.51
C TYR A 68 -46.34 15.11 5.61
N THR A 69 -45.98 16.39 5.44
CA THR A 69 -46.50 17.45 6.30
C THR A 69 -48.00 17.60 6.03
N THR A 70 -48.81 17.36 7.06
CA THR A 70 -50.24 17.66 7.02
C THR A 70 -50.39 19.16 7.25
N GLU A 71 -50.71 19.91 6.19
CA GLU A 71 -51.07 21.33 6.30
C GLU A 71 -52.44 21.54 6.98
#